data_AF-A0A9E5VY40-F1
#
_entry.id   AF-A0A9E5VY40-F1
#
_cell.length_a   1.000
_cell.length_b   1.000
_cell.length_c   1.000
_cell.angle_alpha   90.00
_cell.angle_beta   90.00
_cell.angle_gamma   90.00
#
_symmetry.space_group_name_H-M   'P 1'
#
loop_
_entity.id
_entity.type
_entity.pdbx_description
1 polymer ?
#
loop_
_entity_poly.entity_id
_entity_poly.type
_entity_poly.pdbx_seq_one_letter_code
_entity_poly.pdbx_strand_id
1 'polypeptide(L)'
;MMQLTKDNTANKEREQMKITERENITNLPYSLHDMRVNAMERKGDNLIMRFEGGYLKLGEACEQVGGYIEFEKVDFDFCFVYVLDICANEGDFIGHKYLLADFIKHKDCGSLADSTIYNAPFEIVGETYGYNTSVFEGYLYVGEGIRECVIDVYHFGAMRYVAEK
;
A
#
# COMPACT_ATOMS: atom_id res chain seq x y z
N MET A 1 -18.41 -25.77 -10.03
CA MET A 1 -19.23 -25.33 -8.88
C MET A 1 -18.45 -24.52 -7.82
N MET A 2 -17.12 -24.61 -7.73
CA MET A 2 -16.32 -23.90 -6.70
C MET A 2 -16.01 -22.41 -7.00
N GLN A 3 -16.17 -21.95 -8.25
CA GLN A 3 -15.88 -20.56 -8.64
C GLN A 3 -17.05 -19.62 -8.30
N LEU A 4 -18.28 -20.08 -8.53
CA LEU A 4 -19.53 -19.32 -8.30
C LEU A 4 -19.77 -18.93 -6.83
N THR A 5 -19.20 -19.67 -5.87
CA THR A 5 -19.34 -19.38 -4.44
C THR A 5 -18.36 -18.30 -3.96
N LYS A 6 -17.13 -18.23 -4.50
CA LYS A 6 -16.15 -17.20 -4.13
C LYS A 6 -16.53 -15.82 -4.64
N ASP A 7 -17.02 -15.73 -5.88
CA ASP A 7 -17.46 -14.46 -6.48
C ASP A 7 -18.70 -13.88 -5.76
N ASN A 8 -19.59 -14.74 -5.26
CA ASN A 8 -20.75 -14.31 -4.45
C ASN A 8 -20.36 -13.81 -3.06
N THR A 9 -19.33 -14.40 -2.43
CA THR A 9 -18.85 -13.95 -1.11
C THR A 9 -18.10 -12.63 -1.21
N ALA A 10 -17.21 -12.48 -2.19
CA ALA A 10 -16.47 -11.23 -2.42
C ALA A 10 -17.41 -10.04 -2.76
N ASN A 11 -18.47 -10.29 -3.54
CA ASN A 11 -19.48 -9.26 -3.81
C ASN A 11 -20.28 -8.87 -2.56
N LYS A 12 -20.65 -9.84 -1.70
CA LYS A 12 -21.33 -9.58 -0.42
C LYS A 12 -20.46 -8.84 0.61
N GLU A 13 -19.16 -9.10 0.63
CA GLU A 13 -18.21 -8.36 1.46
C GLU A 13 -18.11 -6.91 1.00
N ARG A 14 -18.02 -6.68 -0.31
CA ARG A 14 -17.94 -5.31 -0.88
C ARG A 14 -19.21 -4.49 -0.66
N GLU A 15 -20.39 -5.11 -0.61
CA GLU A 15 -21.67 -4.44 -0.26
C GLU A 15 -21.70 -3.89 1.18
N GLN A 16 -20.89 -4.46 2.07
CA GLN A 16 -20.73 -4.00 3.46
C GLN A 16 -19.65 -2.92 3.61
N MET A 17 -18.94 -2.57 2.54
CA MET A 17 -17.89 -1.55 2.58
C MET A 17 -18.41 -0.18 2.17
N LYS A 18 -17.86 0.86 2.77
CA LYS A 18 -17.92 2.23 2.28
C LYS A 18 -16.73 2.49 1.36
N ILE A 19 -17.02 2.78 0.10
CA ILE A 19 -16.01 3.17 -0.90
C ILE A 19 -15.97 4.69 -0.97
N THR A 20 -14.79 5.26 -0.79
CA THR A 20 -14.55 6.71 -0.91
C THR A 20 -13.42 6.94 -1.90
N GLU A 21 -13.69 7.65 -2.98
CA GLU A 21 -12.66 8.08 -3.92
C GLU A 21 -11.85 9.23 -3.32
N ARG A 22 -10.52 9.13 -3.39
CA ARG A 22 -9.61 10.13 -2.84
C ARG A 22 -9.53 11.34 -3.75
N GLU A 23 -9.69 12.53 -3.18
CA GLU A 23 -9.40 13.79 -3.86
C GLU A 23 -7.91 14.13 -3.79
N ASN A 24 -7.39 14.76 -4.85
CA ASN A 24 -5.96 14.70 -5.12
C ASN A 24 -5.09 15.54 -4.17
N ILE A 25 -5.65 16.50 -3.41
CA ILE A 25 -4.86 17.54 -2.71
C ILE A 25 -5.46 18.00 -1.37
N THR A 26 -6.78 18.05 -1.21
CA THR A 26 -7.42 18.64 -0.01
C THR A 26 -8.49 17.73 0.57
N ASN A 27 -8.78 17.89 1.87
CA ASN A 27 -9.89 17.24 2.56
C ASN A 27 -9.83 15.70 2.50
N LEU A 28 -8.66 15.13 2.78
CA LEU A 28 -8.52 13.68 2.88
C LEU A 28 -9.52 13.15 3.94
N PRO A 29 -10.40 12.20 3.60
CA PRO A 29 -11.36 11.65 4.56
C PRO A 29 -10.74 10.58 5.47
N TYR A 30 -9.53 10.13 5.13
CA TYR A 30 -8.77 9.13 5.87
C TYR A 30 -7.29 9.49 5.87
N SER A 31 -6.58 9.07 6.92
CA SER A 31 -5.12 9.14 7.07
C SER A 31 -4.55 7.72 7.13
N LEU A 32 -3.47 7.49 6.40
CA LEU A 32 -2.68 6.26 6.44
C LEU A 32 -1.41 6.41 7.28
N HIS A 33 -1.09 7.61 7.77
CA HIS A 33 -0.03 7.86 8.76
C HIS A 33 -0.11 6.89 9.96
N ASP A 34 1.03 6.34 10.34
CA ASP A 34 1.25 5.28 11.34
C ASP A 34 0.57 3.93 11.02
N MET A 35 0.03 3.75 9.81
CA MET A 35 -0.63 2.48 9.45
C MET A 35 0.35 1.51 8.84
N ARG A 36 0.18 0.23 9.21
CA ARG A 36 1.07 -0.85 8.80
C ARG A 36 0.46 -1.64 7.64
N VAL A 37 1.07 -1.53 6.47
CA VAL A 37 0.78 -2.34 5.30
C VAL A 37 1.30 -3.76 5.54
N ASN A 38 0.41 -4.74 5.45
CA ASN A 38 0.76 -6.16 5.64
C ASN A 38 0.69 -6.97 4.34
N ALA A 39 0.04 -6.45 3.30
CA ALA A 39 0.00 -7.09 1.99
C ALA A 39 -0.26 -6.09 0.87
N MET A 40 0.35 -6.35 -0.28
CA MET A 40 0.05 -5.71 -1.56
C MET A 40 -0.29 -6.77 -2.59
N GLU A 41 -1.33 -6.54 -3.38
CA GLU A 41 -1.81 -7.47 -4.41
C GLU A 41 -1.99 -6.75 -5.73
N ARG A 42 -1.45 -7.32 -6.81
CA ARG A 42 -1.77 -6.91 -8.18
C ARG A 42 -2.97 -7.70 -8.69
N LYS A 43 -4.02 -7.01 -9.15
CA LYS A 43 -5.19 -7.59 -9.82
C LYS A 43 -5.40 -6.94 -11.18
N GLY A 44 -4.84 -7.56 -12.22
CA GLY A 44 -4.77 -6.94 -13.54
C GLY A 44 -3.94 -5.66 -13.48
N ASP A 45 -4.59 -4.54 -13.79
CA ASP A 45 -4.00 -3.19 -13.73
C ASP A 45 -4.37 -2.43 -12.45
N ASN A 46 -4.93 -3.13 -11.45
CA ASN A 46 -5.23 -2.54 -10.16
C ASN A 46 -4.22 -3.00 -9.10
N LEU A 47 -3.94 -2.12 -8.15
CA LEU A 47 -3.17 -2.42 -6.95
C LEU A 47 -4.10 -2.37 -5.74
N ILE A 48 -4.02 -3.38 -4.89
CA ILE A 48 -4.69 -3.40 -3.59
C ILE A 48 -3.61 -3.39 -2.52
N MET A 49 -3.75 -2.50 -1.53
CA MET A 49 -2.86 -2.43 -0.37
C MET A 49 -3.68 -2.60 0.91
N ARG A 50 -3.33 -3.60 1.71
CA ARG A 50 -4.04 -4.00 2.93
C ARG A 50 -3.26 -3.59 4.16
N PHE A 51 -4.00 -3.24 5.20
CA PHE A 51 -3.46 -2.72 6.45
C PHE A 51 -3.76 -3.67 7.60
N GLU A 52 -2.82 -3.79 8.53
CA GLU A 52 -3.06 -4.39 9.83
C GLU A 52 -3.89 -3.43 10.67
N GLY A 53 -5.11 -3.83 11.04
CA GLY A 53 -6.02 -2.98 11.81
C GLY A 53 -6.66 -1.83 11.04
N GLY A 54 -6.44 -1.72 9.73
CA GLY A 54 -7.08 -0.70 8.89
C GLY A 54 -6.38 0.67 8.92
N TYR A 55 -7.17 1.75 8.91
CA TYR A 55 -6.65 3.13 8.86
C TYR A 55 -7.56 4.14 9.55
N LEU A 56 -7.07 5.37 9.75
CA LEU A 56 -7.79 6.40 10.48
C LEU A 56 -8.78 7.12 9.58
N LYS A 57 -10.06 7.12 9.96
CA LYS A 57 -11.09 8.01 9.43
C LYS A 57 -11.00 9.36 10.11
N LEU A 58 -10.85 10.40 9.30
CA LEU A 58 -10.71 11.77 9.77
C LEU A 58 -12.08 12.41 10.01
N GLY A 59 -12.23 13.09 11.14
CA GLY A 59 -13.48 13.68 11.62
C GLY A 59 -13.30 14.25 13.03
N GLU A 60 -14.40 14.56 13.72
CA GLU A 60 -14.35 15.16 15.07
C GLU A 60 -13.72 14.22 16.11
N ALA A 61 -14.06 12.93 16.06
CA ALA A 61 -13.39 11.87 16.79
C ALA A 61 -12.74 10.96 15.74
N CYS A 62 -11.42 11.10 15.55
CA CYS A 62 -10.68 10.21 14.65
C CYS A 62 -10.90 8.76 15.09
N GLU A 63 -11.27 7.90 14.14
CA GLU A 63 -11.66 6.51 14.40
C GLU A 63 -10.82 5.59 13.52
N GLN A 64 -10.23 4.56 14.11
CA GLN A 64 -9.59 3.51 13.32
C GLN A 64 -10.66 2.58 12.76
N VAL A 65 -10.70 2.45 11.44
CA VAL A 65 -11.65 1.61 10.71
C VAL A 65 -10.92 0.54 9.93
N GLY A 66 -11.44 -0.69 9.93
CA GLY A 66 -10.95 -1.78 9.09
C GLY A 66 -11.06 -1.43 7.61
N GLY A 67 -10.11 -1.84 6.78
CA GLY A 67 -10.17 -1.55 5.35
C GLY A 67 -8.88 -1.80 4.57
N TYR A 68 -8.93 -1.43 3.30
CA TYR A 68 -7.80 -1.44 2.37
C TYR A 68 -7.93 -0.29 1.36
N ILE A 69 -6.86 0.03 0.65
CA ILE A 69 -6.91 0.98 -0.46
C ILE A 69 -6.77 0.25 -1.80
N GLU A 70 -7.43 0.81 -2.81
CA GLU A 70 -7.37 0.35 -4.20
C GLU A 70 -6.85 1.48 -5.08
N PHE A 71 -5.93 1.17 -5.99
CA PHE A 71 -5.56 2.03 -7.11
C PHE A 71 -6.04 1.40 -8.40
N GLU A 72 -6.66 2.19 -9.25
CA GLU A 72 -7.12 1.76 -10.58
C GLU A 72 -6.19 2.21 -11.70
N LYS A 73 -6.09 1.39 -12.76
CA LYS A 73 -5.31 1.70 -13.97
C LYS A 73 -3.87 2.12 -13.63
N VAL A 74 -3.24 1.33 -12.77
CA VAL A 74 -1.86 1.47 -12.33
C VAL A 74 -0.94 1.17 -13.50
N ASP A 75 -0.01 2.07 -13.77
CA ASP A 75 1.06 1.83 -14.73
C ASP A 75 2.27 1.25 -13.99
N PHE A 76 2.28 -0.07 -13.86
CA PHE A 76 3.28 -0.78 -13.06
C PHE A 76 4.73 -0.61 -13.56
N ASP A 77 4.93 -0.21 -14.82
CA ASP A 77 6.26 0.08 -15.37
C ASP A 77 6.82 1.40 -14.81
N PHE A 78 5.95 2.23 -14.20
CA PHE A 78 6.27 3.49 -13.53
C PHE A 78 6.03 3.43 -12.01
N CYS A 79 5.86 2.24 -11.44
CA CYS A 79 5.71 2.06 -10.00
C CYS A 79 6.97 1.45 -9.38
N PHE A 80 7.45 2.03 -8.29
CA PHE A 80 8.73 1.63 -7.69
C PHE A 80 8.67 1.48 -6.17
N VAL A 81 9.55 0.63 -5.65
CA VAL A 81 9.85 0.51 -4.23
C VAL A 81 11.33 0.83 -4.04
N TYR A 82 11.64 1.80 -3.20
CA TYR A 82 12.99 2.15 -2.81
C TYR A 82 13.23 1.60 -1.41
N VAL A 83 14.30 0.85 -1.22
CA VAL A 83 14.72 0.35 0.10
C VAL A 83 16.13 0.84 0.38
N LEU A 84 16.29 1.62 1.44
CA LEU A 84 17.55 2.26 1.83
C LEU A 84 18.16 1.54 3.03
N ASP A 85 19.48 1.47 3.10
CA ASP A 85 20.22 0.83 4.20
C ASP A 85 20.31 1.68 5.48
N ILE A 86 19.84 2.93 5.42
CA ILE A 86 19.83 3.88 6.52
C ILE A 86 18.47 3.86 7.26
N CYS A 87 18.54 4.11 8.57
CA CYS A 87 17.41 4.45 9.44
C CYS A 87 17.87 5.57 10.39
N ALA A 88 18.19 6.73 9.82
CA ALA A 88 18.73 7.86 10.54
C ALA A 88 18.31 9.15 9.85
N ASN A 89 18.25 10.25 10.61
CA ASN A 89 17.73 11.52 10.09
C ASN A 89 18.58 12.14 8.96
N GLU A 90 19.89 11.90 8.97
CA GLU A 90 20.82 12.43 7.97
C GLU A 90 22.03 11.48 7.80
N GLY A 91 22.65 11.50 6.61
CA GLY A 91 23.83 10.72 6.30
C GLY A 91 23.87 10.27 4.84
N ASP A 92 24.97 9.61 4.48
CA ASP A 92 25.07 8.90 3.21
C ASP A 92 24.32 7.57 3.30
N PHE A 93 23.65 7.18 2.22
CA PHE A 93 22.91 5.92 2.15
C PHE A 93 23.22 5.17 0.84
N ILE A 94 23.05 3.85 0.88
CA ILE A 94 22.99 2.98 -0.28
C ILE A 94 21.61 2.32 -0.29
N GLY A 95 21.08 2.04 -1.47
CA GLY A 95 19.77 1.42 -1.55
C GLY A 95 19.52 0.73 -2.87
N HIS A 96 18.34 0.14 -2.95
CA HIS A 96 17.85 -0.54 -4.13
C HIS A 96 16.52 0.06 -4.57
N LYS A 97 16.36 0.17 -5.88
CA LYS A 97 15.11 0.54 -6.54
C LYS A 97 14.56 -0.69 -7.24
N TYR A 98 13.34 -1.09 -6.87
CA TYR A 98 12.63 -2.24 -7.41
C TYR A 98 11.41 -1.78 -8.19
N LEU A 99 11.02 -2.54 -9.21
CA LEU A 99 9.68 -2.42 -9.77
C LEU A 99 8.68 -2.94 -8.74
N LEU A 100 7.61 -2.18 -8.50
CA LEU A 100 6.57 -2.58 -7.54
C LEU A 100 5.92 -3.91 -7.94
N ALA A 101 5.72 -4.15 -9.23
CA ALA A 101 5.16 -5.41 -9.71
C ALA A 101 6.01 -6.62 -9.34
N ASP A 102 7.33 -6.48 -9.40
CA ASP A 102 8.26 -7.55 -9.03
C ASP A 102 8.30 -7.70 -7.51
N PHE A 103 8.31 -6.57 -6.78
CA PHE A 103 8.21 -6.55 -5.31
C PHE A 103 6.99 -7.31 -4.79
N ILE A 104 5.84 -7.19 -5.47
CA ILE A 104 4.61 -7.93 -5.14
C ILE A 104 4.69 -9.42 -5.53
N LYS A 105 5.22 -9.74 -6.72
CA LYS A 105 5.25 -11.11 -7.26
C LYS A 105 6.22 -12.03 -6.52
N HIS A 106 7.33 -11.47 -6.06
CA HIS A 106 8.44 -12.26 -5.52
C HIS A 106 8.16 -12.91 -4.16
N LYS A 107 6.95 -12.73 -3.60
CA LYS A 107 6.45 -13.58 -2.50
C LYS A 107 6.58 -15.09 -2.79
N ASP A 108 6.60 -15.48 -4.08
CA ASP A 108 6.67 -16.87 -4.54
C ASP A 108 7.99 -17.25 -5.26
N CYS A 109 8.95 -16.32 -5.40
CA CYS A 109 10.15 -16.49 -6.22
C CYS A 109 11.39 -15.84 -5.56
N GLY A 110 12.15 -16.63 -4.81
CA GLY A 110 13.32 -16.18 -4.01
C GLY A 110 14.56 -15.73 -4.81
N SER A 111 14.43 -14.72 -5.68
CA SER A 111 15.52 -14.22 -6.54
C SER A 111 15.79 -12.71 -6.42
N LEU A 112 15.57 -12.11 -5.25
CA LEU A 112 16.37 -10.95 -4.86
C LEU A 112 17.38 -11.36 -3.80
N ALA A 113 18.45 -10.57 -3.70
CA ALA A 113 19.56 -10.77 -2.76
C ALA A 113 19.11 -10.88 -1.30
N ASP A 114 17.92 -10.38 -0.97
CA ASP A 114 17.28 -10.57 0.32
C ASP A 114 15.79 -10.91 0.14
N SER A 115 15.43 -12.21 0.25
CA SER A 115 14.05 -12.66 0.13
C SER A 115 13.16 -12.23 1.30
N THR A 116 13.74 -11.71 2.39
CA THR A 116 12.99 -11.34 3.60
C THR A 116 12.23 -10.02 3.45
N ILE A 117 12.52 -9.24 2.41
CA ILE A 117 11.89 -7.92 2.18
C ILE A 117 10.46 -8.01 1.60
N TYR A 118 10.13 -9.08 0.87
CA TYR A 118 8.91 -9.12 0.05
C TYR A 118 7.60 -9.31 0.81
N ASN A 119 7.68 -9.69 2.08
CA ASN A 119 6.56 -9.78 3.01
C ASN A 119 6.83 -9.00 4.30
N ALA A 120 7.89 -8.18 4.29
CA ALA A 120 8.21 -7.35 5.42
C ALA A 120 7.08 -6.33 5.59
N PRO A 121 6.52 -6.19 6.80
CA PRO A 121 5.52 -5.17 7.05
C PRO A 121 6.09 -3.78 6.80
N PHE A 122 5.30 -2.91 6.21
CA PHE A 122 5.69 -1.54 5.89
C PHE A 122 4.82 -0.56 6.69
N GLU A 123 5.43 0.20 7.59
CA GLU A 123 4.77 1.26 8.33
C GLU A 123 4.88 2.57 7.56
N ILE A 124 3.74 3.22 7.33
CA ILE A 124 3.66 4.51 6.64
C ILE A 124 3.85 5.62 7.66
N VAL A 125 4.80 6.51 7.39
CA VAL A 125 5.07 7.74 8.15
C VAL A 125 4.74 8.97 7.31
N GLY A 126 4.95 8.91 6.00
CA GLY A 126 4.68 10.01 5.07
C GLY A 126 3.71 9.58 3.98
N GLU A 127 2.81 10.50 3.63
CA GLU A 127 1.89 10.35 2.49
C GLU A 127 1.98 11.61 1.63
N THR A 128 2.37 11.45 0.36
CA THR A 128 2.38 12.55 -0.61
C THR A 128 1.52 12.18 -1.81
N TYR A 129 0.65 13.10 -2.19
CA TYR A 129 -0.27 12.92 -3.30
C TYR A 129 -0.14 14.06 -4.31
N GLY A 130 0.00 13.74 -5.59
CA GLY A 130 0.12 14.76 -6.62
C GLY A 130 0.01 14.18 -8.03
N TYR A 131 -0.70 14.90 -8.90
CA TYR A 131 -0.97 14.46 -10.28
C TYR A 131 -1.52 13.01 -10.32
N ASN A 132 -0.83 12.09 -10.99
CA ASN A 132 -1.17 10.66 -11.09
C ASN A 132 -0.33 9.81 -10.13
N THR A 133 0.24 10.41 -9.09
CA THR A 133 1.19 9.76 -8.20
C THR A 133 0.72 9.79 -6.74
N SER A 134 0.90 8.66 -6.08
CA SER A 134 0.78 8.51 -4.63
C SER A 134 2.07 7.91 -4.09
N VAL A 135 2.71 8.60 -3.14
CA VAL A 135 3.99 8.22 -2.53
C VAL A 135 3.77 7.95 -1.05
N PHE A 136 4.25 6.80 -0.59
CA PHE A 136 4.24 6.41 0.81
C PHE A 136 5.67 6.24 1.30
N GLU A 137 6.02 6.91 2.38
CA GLU A 137 7.35 6.90 2.97
C GLU A 137 7.28 6.33 4.38
N GLY A 138 8.29 5.58 4.81
CA GLY A 138 8.33 5.07 6.17
C GLY A 138 9.31 3.91 6.32
N TYR A 139 8.89 2.89 7.08
CA TYR A 139 9.81 1.87 7.59
C TYR A 139 9.37 0.45 7.21
N LEU A 140 10.30 -0.31 6.64
CA LEU A 140 10.14 -1.72 6.31
C LEU A 140 10.80 -2.58 7.41
N TYR A 141 10.04 -3.52 7.98
CA TYR A 141 10.48 -4.39 9.07
C TYR A 141 10.99 -5.73 8.55
N VAL A 142 12.31 -5.85 8.41
CA VAL A 142 12.99 -6.96 7.73
C VAL A 142 13.74 -7.81 8.77
N GLY A 143 13.18 -8.96 9.15
CA GLY A 143 13.73 -9.79 10.22
C GLY A 143 13.76 -9.04 11.55
N GLU A 144 14.94 -8.89 12.16
CA GLU A 144 15.15 -8.07 13.37
C GLU A 144 15.55 -6.61 13.05
N GLY A 145 15.70 -6.26 11.77
CA GLY A 145 16.14 -4.95 11.32
C GLY A 145 15.01 -4.08 10.79
N ILE A 146 15.31 -2.78 10.65
CA ILE A 146 14.45 -1.78 10.02
C ILE A 146 15.21 -1.18 8.83
N ARG A 147 14.49 -0.83 7.77
CA ARG A 147 14.98 -0.12 6.59
C ARG A 147 14.05 1.04 6.28
N GLU A 148 14.58 2.16 5.83
CA GLU A 148 13.75 3.19 5.20
C GLU A 148 13.22 2.69 3.85
N CYS A 149 11.96 2.98 3.59
CA CYS A 149 11.24 2.51 2.44
C CYS A 149 10.35 3.60 1.84
N VAL A 150 10.37 3.71 0.52
CA VAL A 150 9.47 4.57 -0.25
C VAL A 150 8.75 3.74 -1.29
N ILE A 151 7.42 3.80 -1.31
CA ILE A 151 6.57 3.17 -2.33
C ILE A 151 5.96 4.27 -3.18
N ASP A 152 6.29 4.27 -4.46
CA ASP A 152 5.85 5.23 -5.47
C ASP A 152 4.87 4.56 -6.44
N VAL A 153 3.62 5.00 -6.44
CA VAL A 153 2.53 4.43 -7.24
C VAL A 153 2.04 5.45 -8.26
N TYR A 154 2.27 5.14 -9.54
CA TYR A 154 1.68 5.88 -10.66
C TYR A 154 0.38 5.21 -11.15
N HIS A 155 -0.71 5.98 -11.22
CA HIS A 155 -2.02 5.46 -11.59
C HIS A 155 -2.86 6.48 -12.39
N PHE A 156 -3.50 6.02 -13.46
CA PHE A 156 -4.39 6.84 -14.29
C PHE A 156 -5.85 6.85 -13.80
N GLY A 157 -6.20 5.93 -12.91
CA GLY A 157 -7.53 5.80 -12.33
C GLY A 157 -7.58 6.35 -10.90
N ALA A 158 -8.71 6.11 -10.25
CA ALA A 158 -8.94 6.54 -8.88
C ALA A 158 -8.04 5.79 -7.89
N MET A 159 -7.63 6.48 -6.83
CA MET A 159 -7.31 5.85 -5.56
C MET A 159 -8.58 5.85 -4.70
N ARG A 160 -8.93 4.71 -4.11
CA ARG A 160 -10.11 4.59 -3.24
C ARG A 160 -9.78 3.98 -1.90
N TYR A 161 -10.37 4.56 -0.86
CA TYR A 161 -10.48 3.94 0.45
C TYR A 161 -11.67 2.99 0.44
N VAL A 162 -11.45 1.73 0.82
CA VAL A 162 -12.48 0.72 0.97
C VAL A 162 -12.54 0.34 2.45
N ALA A 163 -13.39 1.05 3.19
CA ALA A 163 -13.50 0.95 4.65
C ALA A 163 -14.73 0.12 5.06
N GLU A 164 -14.63 -0.60 6.17
CA GLU A 164 -15.78 -1.23 6.82
C GLU A 164 -16.78 -0.14 7.29
N LYS A 165 -18.07 -0.49 7.35
CA LYS A 165 -19.16 0.43 7.72
C LYS A 165 -19.32 0.60 9.23
#